data_AF-A0A495J8M8-F1
#
_entry.id   AF-A0A495J8M8-F1
#
_cell.length_a   1.000
_cell.length_b   1.000
_cell.length_c   1.000
_cell.angle_alpha   90.00
_cell.angle_beta   90.00
_cell.angle_gamma   90.00
#
_symmetry.space_group_name_H-M   'P 1'
#
loop_
_entity.id
_entity.type
_entity.pdbx_description
1 polymer ?
#
loop_
_entity_poly.entity_id
_entity_poly.type
_entity_poly.pdbx_seq_one_letter_code
_entity_poly.pdbx_strand_id
1 'polypeptide(L)'
;MKNTLYLAINQNLTIMKLPDNTRENPEVISYRVIRRSIGFLGILLPFGLVAMAYLLGCRQLQPSISHYYYTMAGSLLVGVLCAVGLFLISYKGFSPLDDFATNFAGICAFGVAFLPTENSDGSVCALFKYPDSGLRSGLHYGSASLLFLTLAFISFFLFTRSKGEKTKEKYTRNVIYRVCAVLMLLFIVMVPICSKWIDPNDKHQLTFYLEAGALISFGTSWLVKGEMVLKDKPKVGNATAKT
;
A
#
# COMPACT_ATOMS: atom_id res chain seq x y z
N MET A 1 43.99 -48.52 -20.10
CA MET A 1 43.15 -47.70 -21.02
C MET A 1 41.70 -47.48 -20.56
N LYS A 2 41.05 -48.44 -19.87
CA LYS A 2 39.65 -48.27 -19.40
C LYS A 2 39.43 -47.25 -18.26
N ASN A 3 40.42 -47.03 -17.39
CA ASN A 3 40.30 -46.06 -16.28
C ASN A 3 40.34 -44.59 -16.72
N THR A 4 41.08 -44.26 -17.78
CA THR A 4 41.23 -42.88 -18.25
C THR A 4 39.97 -42.37 -18.96
N LEU A 5 39.24 -43.26 -19.64
CA LEU A 5 37.97 -42.94 -20.28
C LEU A 5 36.84 -42.73 -19.26
N TYR A 6 36.83 -43.50 -18.17
CA TYR A 6 35.86 -43.34 -17.07
C TYR A 6 36.02 -42.00 -16.32
N LEU A 7 37.26 -41.57 -16.12
CA LEU A 7 37.56 -40.26 -15.53
C LEU A 7 37.13 -39.10 -16.44
N ALA A 8 37.39 -39.18 -17.75
CA ALA A 8 37.01 -38.15 -18.71
C ALA A 8 35.48 -38.01 -18.88
N ILE A 9 34.73 -39.12 -18.80
CA ILE A 9 33.25 -39.10 -18.86
C ILE A 9 32.67 -38.47 -17.57
N ASN A 10 33.21 -38.81 -16.39
CA ASN A 10 32.75 -38.21 -15.13
C ASN A 10 33.13 -36.72 -15.00
N GLN A 11 34.27 -36.30 -15.56
CA GLN A 11 34.65 -34.89 -15.58
C GLN A 11 33.73 -34.08 -16.50
N ASN A 12 33.35 -34.61 -17.66
CA ASN A 12 32.44 -33.94 -18.60
C ASN A 12 30.97 -33.93 -18.11
N LEU A 13 30.53 -34.94 -17.36
CA LEU A 13 29.18 -34.94 -16.76
C LEU A 13 29.04 -33.88 -15.64
N THR A 14 30.16 -33.47 -15.03
CA THR A 14 30.19 -32.38 -14.04
C THR A 14 30.06 -30.99 -14.70
N ILE A 15 30.41 -30.87 -15.99
CA ILE A 15 30.39 -29.61 -16.76
C ILE A 15 28.99 -29.34 -17.35
N MET A 16 28.17 -30.37 -17.56
CA MET A 16 26.79 -30.22 -18.04
C MET A 16 25.80 -30.10 -16.88
N LYS A 17 26.06 -29.16 -15.95
CA LYS A 17 24.96 -28.58 -15.17
C LYS A 17 24.07 -27.86 -16.17
N LEU A 18 22.91 -28.47 -16.48
CA LEU A 18 21.79 -27.77 -17.11
C LEU A 18 21.67 -26.40 -16.42
N PRO A 19 21.49 -25.29 -17.17
CA PRO A 19 21.33 -23.98 -16.55
C PRO A 19 20.25 -24.14 -15.51
N ASP A 20 20.62 -23.95 -14.24
CA ASP A 20 19.68 -23.96 -13.14
C ASP A 20 18.60 -22.96 -13.54
N ASN A 21 17.40 -23.49 -13.84
CA ASN A 21 16.24 -22.68 -14.15
C ASN A 21 15.89 -22.00 -12.84
N THR A 22 16.62 -20.91 -12.56
CA THR A 22 16.64 -20.14 -11.33
C THR A 22 15.33 -19.39 -11.22
N ARG A 23 14.25 -20.15 -11.09
CA ARG A 23 12.94 -19.65 -10.68
C ARG A 23 13.17 -19.00 -9.33
N GLU A 24 12.87 -17.70 -9.24
CA GLU A 24 12.98 -16.95 -7.98
C GLU A 24 12.21 -17.71 -6.87
N ASN A 25 12.75 -17.71 -5.65
CA ASN A 25 12.12 -18.39 -4.51
C ASN A 25 10.63 -17.96 -4.40
N PRO A 26 9.67 -18.91 -4.40
CA PRO A 26 8.23 -18.63 -4.30
C PRO A 26 7.86 -17.68 -3.16
N GLU A 27 8.59 -17.72 -2.03
CA GLU A 27 8.38 -16.82 -0.89
C GLU A 27 8.61 -15.35 -1.27
N VAL A 28 9.68 -15.07 -2.02
CA VAL A 28 10.03 -13.71 -2.46
C VAL A 28 9.00 -13.18 -3.47
N ILE A 29 8.50 -14.06 -4.34
CA ILE A 29 7.42 -13.72 -5.27
C ILE A 29 6.15 -13.36 -4.49
N SER A 30 5.75 -14.22 -3.54
CA SER A 30 4.57 -14.00 -2.69
C SER A 30 4.65 -12.66 -1.95
N TYR A 31 5.82 -12.34 -1.38
CA TYR A 31 6.06 -11.04 -0.73
C TYR A 31 5.85 -9.83 -1.62
N ARG A 32 6.37 -9.90 -2.86
CA ARG A 32 6.21 -8.81 -3.82
C ARG A 32 4.77 -8.68 -4.27
N VAL A 33 4.07 -9.80 -4.47
CA VAL A 33 2.65 -9.81 -4.81
C VAL A 33 1.82 -9.13 -3.71
N ILE A 34 2.00 -9.50 -2.44
CA ILE A 34 1.29 -8.86 -1.31
C ILE A 34 1.50 -7.35 -1.31
N ARG A 35 2.76 -6.89 -1.40
CA ARG A 35 3.08 -5.45 -1.42
C ARG A 35 2.44 -4.72 -2.61
N ARG A 36 2.47 -5.35 -3.79
CA ARG A 36 1.86 -4.79 -5.01
C ARG A 36 0.34 -4.72 -4.88
N SER A 37 -0.29 -5.75 -4.34
CA SER A 37 -1.73 -5.77 -4.09
C SER A 37 -2.15 -4.65 -3.13
N ILE A 38 -1.42 -4.45 -2.02
CA ILE A 38 -1.66 -3.33 -1.09
C ILE A 38 -1.57 -1.99 -1.83
N GLY A 39 -0.52 -1.81 -2.64
CA GLY A 39 -0.31 -0.57 -3.38
C GLY A 39 -1.39 -0.29 -4.42
N PHE A 40 -1.79 -1.30 -5.21
CA PHE A 40 -2.85 -1.17 -6.19
C PHE A 40 -4.21 -0.91 -5.55
N LEU A 41 -4.55 -1.62 -4.48
CA LEU A 41 -5.80 -1.40 -3.76
C LEU A 41 -5.88 0.04 -3.22
N GLY A 42 -4.77 0.57 -2.66
CA GLY A 42 -4.71 1.95 -2.21
C GLY A 42 -4.91 2.97 -3.33
N ILE A 43 -4.18 2.83 -4.44
CA ILE A 43 -4.28 3.76 -5.58
C ILE A 43 -5.65 3.67 -6.27
N LEU A 44 -6.17 2.47 -6.48
CA LEU A 44 -7.39 2.25 -7.26
C LEU A 44 -8.67 2.54 -6.47
N LEU A 45 -8.64 2.48 -5.13
CA LEU A 45 -9.81 2.71 -4.29
C LEU A 45 -10.58 4.00 -4.64
N PRO A 46 -9.98 5.22 -4.62
CA PRO A 46 -10.73 6.45 -4.90
C PRO A 46 -11.39 6.42 -6.29
N PHE A 47 -10.70 5.91 -7.31
CA PHE A 47 -11.24 5.82 -8.68
C PHE A 47 -12.33 4.76 -8.79
N GLY A 48 -12.16 3.61 -8.12
CA GLY A 48 -13.13 2.53 -8.11
C GLY A 48 -14.45 2.93 -7.45
N LEU A 49 -14.39 3.71 -6.37
CA LEU A 49 -15.59 4.24 -5.72
C LEU A 49 -16.37 5.18 -6.63
N VAL A 50 -15.67 6.15 -7.24
CA VAL A 50 -16.28 7.09 -8.19
C VAL A 50 -16.89 6.34 -9.38
N ALA A 51 -16.13 5.42 -9.98
CA ALA A 51 -16.57 4.65 -11.14
C ALA A 51 -17.79 3.78 -10.81
N MET A 52 -17.76 3.04 -9.70
CA MET A 52 -18.87 2.18 -9.29
C MET A 52 -20.12 3.00 -8.97
N ALA A 53 -19.99 4.11 -8.23
CA ALA A 53 -21.12 4.99 -7.95
C ALA A 53 -21.71 5.57 -9.24
N TYR A 54 -20.86 6.03 -10.17
CA TYR A 54 -21.29 6.56 -11.47
C TYR A 54 -22.05 5.53 -12.30
N LEU A 55 -21.50 4.32 -12.44
CA LEU A 55 -22.11 3.22 -13.20
C LEU A 55 -23.45 2.76 -12.60
N LEU A 56 -23.61 2.87 -11.28
CA LEU A 56 -24.81 2.45 -10.56
C LEU A 56 -25.80 3.60 -10.28
N GLY A 57 -25.64 4.74 -10.96
CA GLY A 57 -26.65 5.81 -11.02
C GLY A 57 -26.36 7.06 -10.18
N CYS A 58 -25.28 7.09 -9.40
CA CYS A 58 -24.83 8.29 -8.68
C CYS A 58 -23.76 9.04 -9.48
N ARG A 59 -24.16 10.11 -10.19
CA ARG A 59 -23.24 10.90 -11.04
C ARG A 59 -22.50 12.01 -10.29
N GLN A 60 -22.72 12.15 -8.98
CA GLN A 60 -22.10 13.18 -8.17
C GLN A 60 -20.98 12.60 -7.32
N LEU A 61 -19.82 13.25 -7.37
CA LEU A 61 -18.70 12.92 -6.50
C LEU A 61 -19.12 13.20 -5.04
N GLN A 62 -18.79 12.29 -4.13
CA GLN A 62 -19.13 12.44 -2.72
C GLN A 62 -18.13 13.35 -2.00
N PRO A 63 -18.53 14.05 -0.91
CA PRO A 63 -17.65 14.98 -0.20
C PRO A 63 -16.35 14.37 0.32
N SER A 64 -16.36 13.07 0.67
CA SER A 64 -15.17 12.33 1.09
C SER A 64 -15.22 10.86 0.66
N ILE A 65 -14.11 10.15 0.76
CA ILE A 65 -14.03 8.70 0.56
C ILE A 65 -14.99 7.97 1.49
N SER A 66 -15.06 8.37 2.76
CA SER A 66 -15.97 7.74 3.74
C SER A 66 -17.45 8.04 3.46
N HIS A 67 -17.81 9.10 2.73
CA HIS A 67 -19.22 9.29 2.35
C HIS A 67 -19.74 8.20 1.39
N TYR A 68 -18.84 7.46 0.71
CA TYR A 68 -19.26 6.33 -0.11
C TYR A 68 -19.86 5.16 0.67
N TYR A 69 -19.67 5.08 2.00
CA TYR A 69 -20.33 4.08 2.86
C TYR A 69 -21.83 4.00 2.63
N TYR A 70 -22.44 5.14 2.37
CA TYR A 70 -23.89 5.29 2.25
C TYR A 70 -24.39 5.12 0.81
N THR A 71 -23.50 4.94 -0.16
CA THR A 71 -23.84 4.77 -1.57
C THR A 71 -23.79 3.30 -1.98
N MET A 72 -24.16 2.99 -3.23
CA MET A 72 -23.97 1.64 -3.80
C MET A 72 -22.52 1.16 -3.78
N ALA A 73 -21.53 2.06 -3.77
CA ALA A 73 -20.11 1.71 -3.74
C ALA A 73 -19.58 1.44 -2.31
N GLY A 74 -20.41 1.55 -1.28
CA GLY A 74 -19.99 1.32 0.12
C GLY A 74 -19.45 -0.10 0.35
N SER A 75 -20.01 -1.10 -0.31
CA SER A 75 -19.52 -2.49 -0.26
C SER A 75 -18.10 -2.62 -0.81
N LEU A 76 -17.77 -1.88 -1.88
CA LEU A 76 -16.41 -1.83 -2.44
C LEU A 76 -15.43 -1.19 -1.46
N LEU A 77 -15.81 -0.09 -0.81
CA LEU A 77 -14.99 0.56 0.22
C LEU A 77 -14.63 -0.42 1.34
N VAL A 78 -15.63 -1.07 1.93
CA VAL A 78 -15.44 -2.06 3.01
C VAL A 78 -14.59 -3.23 2.54
N GLY A 79 -14.89 -3.80 1.37
CA GLY A 79 -14.17 -4.95 0.82
C GLY A 79 -12.69 -4.66 0.59
N VAL A 80 -12.38 -3.49 0.02
CA VAL A 80 -10.98 -3.06 -0.22
C VAL A 80 -10.26 -2.82 1.11
N LEU A 81 -10.86 -2.16 2.08
CA LEU A 81 -10.24 -1.94 3.40
C LEU A 81 -9.98 -3.25 4.14
N CYS A 82 -10.91 -4.20 4.10
CA CYS A 82 -10.72 -5.55 4.64
C CYS A 82 -9.56 -6.27 3.94
N ALA A 83 -9.49 -6.21 2.60
CA ALA A 83 -8.39 -6.83 1.85
C ALA A 83 -7.03 -6.20 2.18
N VAL A 84 -6.96 -4.87 2.25
CA VAL A 84 -5.76 -4.14 2.69
C VAL A 84 -5.38 -4.53 4.12
N GLY A 85 -6.34 -4.59 5.05
CA GLY A 85 -6.12 -4.99 6.44
C GLY A 85 -5.52 -6.39 6.56
N LEU A 86 -6.10 -7.37 5.86
CA LEU A 86 -5.60 -8.75 5.81
C LEU A 86 -4.20 -8.83 5.20
N PHE A 87 -3.94 -8.11 4.11
CA PHE A 87 -2.62 -8.10 3.47
C PHE A 87 -1.55 -7.44 4.34
N LEU A 88 -1.90 -6.37 5.07
CA LEU A 88 -0.99 -5.73 6.02
C LEU A 88 -0.63 -6.66 7.19
N ILE A 89 -1.60 -7.43 7.72
CA ILE A 89 -1.34 -8.41 8.79
C ILE A 89 -0.54 -9.62 8.29
N SER A 90 -0.81 -10.04 7.06
CA SER A 90 -0.14 -11.19 6.44
C SER A 90 1.31 -10.88 6.05
N TYR A 91 1.63 -9.61 5.84
CA TYR A 91 2.98 -9.16 5.53
C TYR A 91 3.93 -9.37 6.72
N LYS A 92 4.98 -10.20 6.56
CA LYS A 92 6.10 -10.23 7.53
C LYS A 92 7.28 -9.41 7.03
N GLY A 93 7.64 -8.36 7.74
CA GLY A 93 8.80 -7.56 7.41
C GLY A 93 10.12 -8.20 7.83
N PHE A 94 11.19 -7.41 7.73
CA PHE A 94 12.55 -7.87 8.04
C PHE A 94 12.92 -7.74 9.51
N SER A 95 12.09 -7.06 10.32
CA SER A 95 12.29 -6.88 11.75
C SER A 95 10.96 -6.98 12.50
N PRO A 96 10.95 -7.32 13.80
CA PRO A 96 9.72 -7.38 14.61
C PRO A 96 8.94 -6.05 14.62
N LEU A 97 9.63 -4.92 14.45
CA LEU A 97 8.98 -3.61 14.36
C LEU A 97 8.20 -3.45 13.05
N ASP A 98 8.69 -4.03 11.94
CA ASP A 98 7.93 -4.04 10.69
C ASP A 98 6.61 -4.82 10.88
N ASP A 99 6.68 -6.01 11.48
CA ASP A 99 5.51 -6.86 11.74
C ASP A 99 4.50 -6.18 12.67
N PHE A 100 4.99 -5.58 13.76
CA PHE A 100 4.14 -4.85 14.69
C PHE A 100 3.44 -3.68 13.99
N ALA A 101 4.19 -2.86 13.26
CA ALA A 101 3.62 -1.69 12.59
C ALA A 101 2.59 -2.08 11.52
N THR A 102 2.84 -3.12 10.74
CA THR A 102 1.91 -3.54 9.68
C THR A 102 0.68 -4.27 10.25
N ASN A 103 0.84 -5.06 11.31
CA ASN A 103 -0.31 -5.64 12.03
C ASN A 103 -1.19 -4.55 12.64
N PHE A 104 -0.59 -3.56 13.29
CA PHE A 104 -1.31 -2.44 13.88
C PHE A 104 -2.06 -1.64 12.82
N ALA A 105 -1.39 -1.31 11.70
CA ALA A 105 -2.05 -0.68 10.56
C ALA A 105 -3.22 -1.53 10.02
N GLY A 106 -3.06 -2.84 9.91
CA GLY A 106 -4.14 -3.72 9.46
C GLY A 106 -5.36 -3.74 10.41
N ILE A 107 -5.13 -3.71 11.73
CA ILE A 107 -6.21 -3.58 12.72
C ILE A 107 -6.91 -2.22 12.58
N CYS A 108 -6.16 -1.14 12.41
CA CYS A 108 -6.74 0.18 12.15
C CYS A 108 -7.56 0.19 10.84
N ALA A 109 -7.11 -0.49 9.78
CA ALA A 109 -7.87 -0.62 8.54
C ALA A 109 -9.22 -1.31 8.74
N PHE A 110 -9.30 -2.36 9.59
CA PHE A 110 -10.58 -2.94 9.98
C PHE A 110 -11.45 -1.99 10.80
N GLY A 111 -10.83 -1.21 11.70
CA GLY A 111 -11.52 -0.15 12.44
C GLY A 111 -12.18 0.86 11.50
N VAL A 112 -11.48 1.29 10.45
CA VAL A 112 -12.06 2.14 9.38
C VAL A 112 -13.18 1.37 8.69
N ALA A 113 -12.91 0.14 8.21
CA ALA A 113 -13.83 -0.67 7.40
C ALA A 113 -15.20 -0.87 8.05
N PHE A 114 -15.23 -1.21 9.34
CA PHE A 114 -16.45 -1.64 10.03
C PHE A 114 -17.16 -0.54 10.82
N LEU A 115 -16.60 0.68 10.88
CA LEU A 115 -17.18 1.79 11.63
C LEU A 115 -17.47 2.94 10.65
N PRO A 116 -18.61 2.95 9.93
CA PRO A 116 -18.94 4.05 9.02
C PRO A 116 -19.02 5.39 9.75
N THR A 117 -18.52 6.48 9.14
CA THR A 117 -18.67 7.86 9.68
C THR A 117 -20.13 8.29 9.69
N GLU A 118 -20.49 9.38 10.36
CA GLU A 118 -21.79 10.03 10.13
C GLU A 118 -21.98 10.47 8.68
N ASN A 119 -23.25 10.47 8.25
CA ASN A 119 -23.64 11.04 6.98
C ASN A 119 -24.02 12.50 7.21
N SER A 120 -23.25 13.44 6.65
CA SER A 120 -23.64 14.85 6.63
C SER A 120 -24.72 15.08 5.58
N ASP A 121 -25.53 16.14 5.72
CA ASP A 121 -26.58 16.52 4.75
C ASP A 121 -26.04 16.81 3.33
N GLY A 122 -24.72 16.71 3.11
CA GLY A 122 -24.04 16.85 1.82
C GLY A 122 -23.85 15.56 1.00
N SER A 123 -24.22 14.36 1.49
CA SER A 123 -24.16 13.15 0.64
C SER A 123 -25.34 13.10 -0.33
N VAL A 124 -25.10 13.48 -1.58
CA VAL A 124 -26.14 13.59 -2.60
C VAL A 124 -26.63 12.23 -3.13
N CYS A 125 -26.02 11.12 -2.71
CA CYS A 125 -26.33 9.77 -3.19
C CYS A 125 -26.48 8.73 -2.08
N ALA A 126 -26.74 9.16 -0.85
CA ALA A 126 -26.96 8.24 0.25
C ALA A 126 -28.25 7.42 0.06
N LEU A 127 -28.13 6.10 0.12
CA LEU A 127 -29.23 5.14 0.06
C LEU A 127 -29.86 4.88 1.43
N PHE A 128 -29.06 5.02 2.49
CA PHE A 128 -29.47 4.81 3.86
C PHE A 128 -28.65 5.73 4.77
N LYS A 129 -29.09 5.89 6.02
CA LYS A 129 -28.37 6.61 7.07
C LYS A 129 -28.38 5.76 8.33
N TYR A 130 -27.25 5.71 9.03
CA TYR A 130 -27.18 5.15 10.38
C TYR A 130 -27.48 6.25 11.40
N PRO A 131 -28.04 5.91 12.59
CA PRO A 131 -28.21 6.87 13.68
C PRO A 131 -26.90 7.59 14.02
N ASP A 132 -26.98 8.90 14.25
CA ASP A 132 -25.83 9.72 14.58
C ASP A 132 -25.20 9.24 15.90
N SER A 133 -23.87 9.12 15.92
CA SER A 133 -23.14 8.52 17.03
C SER A 133 -21.70 9.02 17.03
N GLY A 134 -21.43 10.00 17.89
CA GLY A 134 -20.11 10.59 18.03
C GLY A 134 -19.03 9.56 18.41
N LEU A 135 -19.40 8.48 19.12
CA LEU A 135 -18.49 7.38 19.41
C LEU A 135 -18.08 6.64 18.14
N ARG A 136 -19.04 6.23 17.30
CA ARG A 136 -18.76 5.53 16.04
C ARG A 136 -17.93 6.39 15.09
N SER A 137 -18.34 7.64 14.91
CA SER A 137 -17.62 8.62 14.08
C SER A 137 -16.21 8.87 14.63
N GLY A 138 -16.06 9.05 15.93
CA GLY A 138 -14.78 9.24 16.60
C GLY A 138 -13.84 8.05 16.44
N LEU A 139 -14.35 6.83 16.59
CA LEU A 139 -13.56 5.61 16.38
C LEU A 139 -13.15 5.44 14.92
N HIS A 140 -13.99 5.82 13.95
CA HIS A 140 -13.61 5.83 12.53
C HIS A 140 -12.46 6.78 12.28
N TYR A 141 -12.61 8.07 12.64
CA TYR A 141 -11.60 9.09 12.38
C TYR A 141 -10.29 8.80 13.14
N GLY A 142 -10.40 8.27 14.36
CA GLY A 142 -9.25 7.80 15.14
C GLY A 142 -8.53 6.64 14.44
N SER A 143 -9.26 5.63 13.98
CA SER A 143 -8.70 4.50 13.24
C SER A 143 -8.05 4.93 11.93
N ALA A 144 -8.69 5.81 11.16
CA ALA A 144 -8.15 6.35 9.92
C ALA A 144 -6.85 7.15 10.15
N SER A 145 -6.85 8.00 11.18
CA SER A 145 -5.67 8.79 11.56
C SER A 145 -4.50 7.87 11.96
N LEU A 146 -4.74 6.90 12.83
CA LEU A 146 -3.72 5.94 13.28
C LEU A 146 -3.21 5.05 12.14
N LEU A 147 -4.11 4.61 11.25
CA LEU A 147 -3.75 3.86 10.04
C LEU A 147 -2.71 4.64 9.23
N PHE A 148 -3.05 5.84 8.80
CA PHE A 148 -2.17 6.59 7.92
C PHE A 148 -0.91 7.13 8.63
N LEU A 149 -0.98 7.50 9.91
CA LEU A 149 0.22 7.84 10.69
C LEU A 149 1.20 6.67 10.72
N THR A 150 0.68 5.46 10.92
CA THR A 150 1.48 4.24 10.93
C THR A 150 2.05 3.93 9.53
N LEU A 151 1.26 4.07 8.47
CA LEU A 151 1.72 3.90 7.09
C LEU A 151 2.79 4.93 6.70
N ALA A 152 2.64 6.18 7.13
CA ALA A 152 3.64 7.23 6.96
C ALA A 152 4.93 6.90 7.72
N PHE A 153 4.83 6.43 8.97
CA PHE A 153 5.96 5.95 9.74
C PHE A 153 6.69 4.78 9.05
N ILE A 154 5.94 3.77 8.58
CA ILE A 154 6.49 2.63 7.84
C ILE A 154 7.25 3.12 6.60
N SER A 155 6.64 3.98 5.79
CA SER A 155 7.26 4.50 4.58
C SER A 155 8.52 5.34 4.89
N PHE A 156 8.43 6.27 5.85
CA PHE A 156 9.53 7.18 6.16
C PHE A 156 10.73 6.46 6.79
N PHE A 157 10.48 5.59 7.79
CA PHE A 157 11.54 5.00 8.61
C PHE A 157 11.85 3.55 8.26
N LEU A 158 10.84 2.69 8.12
CA LEU A 158 11.07 1.25 7.96
C LEU A 158 11.48 0.90 6.53
N PHE A 159 10.79 1.43 5.53
CA PHE A 159 11.10 1.16 4.13
C PHE A 159 12.47 1.72 3.71
N THR A 160 12.97 2.74 4.40
CA THR A 160 14.27 3.35 4.12
C THR A 160 15.46 2.59 4.70
N ARG A 161 15.23 1.64 5.64
CA ARG A 161 16.26 0.75 6.18
C ARG A 161 16.92 -0.07 5.07
N SER A 162 18.20 -0.38 5.26
CA SER A 162 19.03 -1.20 4.37
C SER A 162 20.07 -1.94 5.20
N LYS A 163 20.40 -3.18 4.82
CA LYS A 163 21.57 -3.89 5.35
C LYS A 163 22.72 -3.70 4.35
N GLY A 164 23.89 -3.25 4.82
CA GLY A 164 25.06 -3.00 3.97
C GLY A 164 24.95 -1.76 3.07
N GLU A 165 25.79 -1.70 2.04
CA GLU A 165 25.88 -0.58 1.09
C GLU A 165 24.60 -0.42 0.26
N LYS A 166 24.20 0.84 0.05
CA LYS A 166 22.98 1.19 -0.70
C LYS A 166 23.31 1.35 -2.18
N THR A 167 22.51 0.73 -3.04
CA THR A 167 22.54 0.97 -4.50
C THR A 167 21.99 2.35 -4.84
N LYS A 168 22.30 2.88 -6.03
CA LYS A 168 21.72 4.14 -6.53
C LYS A 168 20.19 4.08 -6.57
N GLU A 169 19.66 2.96 -7.02
CA GLU A 169 18.23 2.66 -7.06
C GLU A 169 17.62 2.69 -5.66
N LYS A 170 18.30 2.16 -4.63
CA LYS A 170 17.86 2.22 -3.23
C LYS A 170 17.79 3.66 -2.71
N TYR A 171 18.70 4.55 -3.09
CA TYR A 171 18.59 5.97 -2.74
C TYR A 171 17.34 6.59 -3.35
N THR A 172 17.06 6.36 -4.64
CA THR A 172 15.85 6.84 -5.31
C THR A 172 14.58 6.31 -4.63
N ARG A 173 14.51 5.01 -4.34
CA ARG A 173 13.37 4.41 -3.61
C ARG A 173 13.17 5.09 -2.25
N ASN A 174 14.25 5.37 -1.52
CA ASN A 174 14.19 6.04 -0.22
C ASN A 174 13.67 7.48 -0.29
N VAL A 175 14.02 8.22 -1.34
CA VAL A 175 13.44 9.56 -1.58
C VAL A 175 11.95 9.45 -1.81
N ILE A 176 11.50 8.53 -2.68
CA ILE A 176 10.08 8.31 -2.95
C ILE A 176 9.32 7.99 -1.66
N TYR A 177 9.84 7.07 -0.83
CA TYR A 177 9.18 6.70 0.43
C TYR A 177 9.02 7.90 1.38
N ARG A 178 10.03 8.78 1.48
CA ARG A 178 9.97 9.96 2.33
C ARG A 178 9.00 11.01 1.80
N VAL A 179 9.00 11.25 0.49
CA VAL A 179 8.04 12.17 -0.15
C VAL A 179 6.61 11.67 0.06
N CYS A 180 6.32 10.40 -0.23
CA CYS A 180 5.00 9.81 0.00
C CYS A 180 4.57 9.91 1.48
N ALA A 181 5.49 9.69 2.42
CA ALA A 181 5.20 9.83 3.84
C ALA A 181 4.84 11.26 4.24
N VAL A 182 5.61 12.25 3.78
CA VAL A 182 5.33 13.67 4.03
C VAL A 182 3.99 14.07 3.41
N LEU A 183 3.69 13.62 2.18
CA LEU A 183 2.42 13.90 1.51
C LEU A 183 1.23 13.30 2.27
N MET A 184 1.32 12.04 2.73
CA MET A 184 0.27 11.44 3.57
C MET A 184 -0.02 12.31 4.81
N LEU A 185 1.02 12.70 5.55
CA LEU A 185 0.88 13.54 6.74
C LEU A 185 0.27 14.91 6.41
N LEU A 186 0.75 15.55 5.33
CA LEU A 186 0.23 16.83 4.88
C LEU A 186 -1.26 16.75 4.56
N PHE A 187 -1.69 15.75 3.79
CA PHE A 187 -3.10 15.61 3.41
C PHE A 187 -4.00 15.36 4.62
N ILE A 188 -3.59 14.51 5.57
CA ILE A 188 -4.38 14.20 6.77
C ILE A 188 -4.51 15.42 7.68
N VAL A 189 -3.44 16.20 7.84
CA VAL A 189 -3.48 17.45 8.63
C VAL A 189 -4.33 18.50 7.93
N MET A 190 -4.31 18.54 6.59
CA MET A 190 -5.09 19.50 5.82
C MET A 190 -6.59 19.23 5.87
N VAL A 191 -7.06 17.98 5.98
CA VAL A 191 -8.50 17.65 6.05
C VAL A 191 -9.25 18.45 7.15
N PRO A 192 -8.88 18.38 8.44
CA PRO A 192 -9.57 19.14 9.50
C PRO A 192 -9.33 20.65 9.43
N ILE A 193 -8.23 21.10 8.81
CA ILE A 193 -7.96 22.53 8.62
C ILE A 193 -8.91 23.08 7.55
N CYS A 194 -9.02 22.41 6.41
CA CYS A 194 -9.85 22.85 5.30
C CYS A 194 -11.33 22.83 5.67
N SER A 195 -11.79 21.79 6.35
CA SER A 195 -13.19 21.65 6.75
C SER A 195 -13.63 22.68 7.80
N LYS A 196 -12.71 23.14 8.66
CA LYS A 196 -13.02 24.16 9.68
C LYS A 196 -12.79 25.60 9.22
N TRP A 197 -11.79 25.85 8.40
CA TRP A 197 -11.27 27.22 8.17
C TRP A 197 -11.37 27.71 6.71
N ILE A 198 -11.49 26.82 5.72
CA ILE A 198 -11.39 27.20 4.29
C ILE A 198 -12.73 27.12 3.59
N ASP A 199 -13.44 26.00 3.70
CA ASP A 199 -14.78 25.85 3.12
C ASP A 199 -15.69 25.07 4.07
N PRO A 200 -16.46 25.76 4.93
CA PRO A 200 -17.37 25.08 5.86
C PRO A 200 -18.48 24.29 5.15
N ASN A 201 -18.68 24.49 3.83
CA ASN A 201 -19.66 23.76 3.03
C ASN A 201 -19.03 22.73 2.09
N ASP A 202 -17.70 22.57 2.11
CA ASP A 202 -16.90 21.70 1.22
C ASP A 202 -17.46 21.58 -0.23
N LYS A 203 -17.79 22.73 -0.84
CA LYS A 203 -18.48 22.78 -2.15
C LYS A 203 -17.66 22.16 -3.27
N HIS A 204 -16.34 22.11 -3.10
CA HIS A 204 -15.40 21.55 -4.07
C HIS A 204 -14.94 20.13 -3.71
N GLN A 205 -15.49 19.53 -2.65
CA GLN A 205 -15.18 18.16 -2.23
C GLN A 205 -13.68 17.98 -2.00
N LEU A 206 -13.07 19.01 -1.41
CA LEU A 206 -11.66 19.10 -1.12
C LEU A 206 -11.23 17.96 -0.19
N THR A 207 -12.09 17.57 0.76
CA THR A 207 -11.84 16.43 1.64
C THR A 207 -11.59 15.15 0.84
N PHE A 208 -12.42 14.86 -0.16
CA PHE A 208 -12.23 13.72 -1.06
C PHE A 208 -10.87 13.77 -1.75
N TYR A 209 -10.47 14.91 -2.32
CA TYR A 209 -9.19 15.03 -3.04
C TYR A 209 -7.98 14.85 -2.12
N LEU A 210 -8.04 15.37 -0.89
CA LEU A 210 -6.99 15.20 0.11
C LEU A 210 -6.88 13.72 0.53
N GLU A 211 -7.99 13.07 0.82
CA GLU A 211 -8.02 11.64 1.16
C GLU A 211 -7.53 10.76 0.00
N ALA A 212 -7.97 11.05 -1.23
CA ALA A 212 -7.48 10.38 -2.44
C ALA A 212 -5.97 10.59 -2.64
N GLY A 213 -5.46 11.80 -2.41
CA GLY A 213 -4.04 12.10 -2.45
C GLY A 213 -3.24 11.31 -1.41
N ALA A 214 -3.78 11.14 -0.21
CA ALA A 214 -3.17 10.31 0.83
C ALA A 214 -3.13 8.82 0.42
N LEU A 215 -4.24 8.30 -0.12
CA LEU A 215 -4.33 6.92 -0.63
C LEU A 215 -3.37 6.65 -1.80
N ILE A 216 -3.24 7.59 -2.74
CA ILE A 216 -2.32 7.49 -3.87
C ILE A 216 -0.87 7.53 -3.38
N SER A 217 -0.55 8.40 -2.42
CA SER A 217 0.80 8.50 -1.82
C SER A 217 1.16 7.21 -1.08
N PHE A 218 0.24 6.70 -0.26
CA PHE A 218 0.34 5.40 0.40
C PHE A 218 0.61 4.30 -0.62
N GLY A 219 -0.28 4.14 -1.61
CA GLY A 219 -0.19 3.03 -2.56
C GLY A 219 1.08 3.08 -3.40
N THR A 220 1.52 4.27 -3.79
CA THR A 220 2.79 4.48 -4.52
C THR A 220 3.98 3.99 -3.70
N SER A 221 4.06 4.33 -2.40
CA SER A 221 5.14 3.85 -1.54
C SER A 221 5.21 2.31 -1.47
N TRP A 222 4.04 1.64 -1.43
CA TRP A 222 3.94 0.18 -1.39
C TRP A 222 4.27 -0.48 -2.73
N LEU A 223 3.87 0.10 -3.87
CA LEU A 223 4.24 -0.39 -5.20
C LEU A 223 5.76 -0.34 -5.42
N VAL A 224 6.42 0.74 -4.99
CA VAL A 224 7.88 0.87 -5.05
C VAL A 224 8.54 -0.16 -4.13
N LYS A 225 7.99 -0.39 -2.92
CA LYS A 225 8.46 -1.44 -2.00
C LYS A 225 8.24 -2.86 -2.53
N GLY A 226 7.23 -3.05 -3.38
CA GLY A 226 6.95 -4.28 -4.12
C GLY A 226 7.87 -4.52 -5.32
N GLU A 227 8.90 -3.68 -5.51
CA GLU A 227 9.87 -3.77 -6.61
C GLU A 227 9.19 -3.86 -7.99
N MET A 228 8.07 -3.16 -8.17
CA MET A 228 7.47 -3.02 -9.50
C MET A 228 8.35 -2.13 -10.40
N VAL A 229 8.98 -1.12 -9.80
CA VAL A 229 9.85 -0.14 -10.46
C VAL A 229 11.15 -0.05 -9.65
N LEU A 230 12.27 0.24 -10.32
CA LEU A 230 13.60 0.37 -9.69
C LEU A 230 14.08 -0.92 -8.99
N LYS A 231 13.93 -2.09 -9.61
CA LYS A 231 14.53 -3.34 -9.10
C LYS A 231 16.07 -3.22 -9.15
N ASP A 232 16.76 -3.66 -8.09
CA ASP A 232 18.23 -3.63 -8.07
C ASP A 232 18.79 -4.54 -9.17
N LYS A 233 19.79 -4.05 -9.90
CA LYS A 233 20.51 -4.87 -10.90
C LYS A 233 21.36 -5.92 -10.17
N PRO A 234 21.47 -7.15 -10.70
CA PRO A 234 22.38 -8.13 -10.14
C PRO A 234 23.80 -7.57 -10.16
N LYS A 235 24.52 -7.67 -9.04
CA LYS A 235 25.95 -7.34 -9.00
C LYS A 235 26.65 -8.31 -9.95
N VAL A 236 27.15 -7.80 -11.08
CA VAL A 236 28.07 -8.57 -11.93
C VAL A 236 29.27 -8.86 -11.06
N GLY A 237 29.41 -10.12 -10.62
CA GLY A 237 30.59 -10.55 -9.89
C GLY A 237 31.80 -10.30 -10.77
N ASN A 238 32.78 -9.56 -10.26
CA ASN A 238 34.09 -9.50 -10.88
C ASN A 238 34.59 -10.94 -11.02
N ALA A 239 34.52 -11.49 -12.23
CA ALA A 239 35.27 -12.67 -12.59
C ALA A 239 36.74 -12.32 -12.32
N THR A 240 37.28 -12.90 -11.27
CA THR A 240 38.68 -12.78 -10.90
C THR A 240 39.53 -13.19 -12.08
N ALA A 241 40.18 -12.21 -12.71
CA ALA A 241 41.37 -12.47 -13.50
C ALA A 241 42.43 -13.03 -12.53
N LYS A 242 42.49 -14.36 -12.44
CA LYS A 242 43.67 -15.06 -11.97
C LYS A 242 44.57 -15.26 -13.19
N THR A 243 45.55 -14.39 -13.34
CA THR A 243 46.81 -14.68 -14.05
C THR A 243 47.85 -15.03 -13.01
#